data_AF-A0AAN8JK84-F1
#
_entry.id   AF-A0AAN8JK84-F1
#
_cell.length_a   1.000
_cell.length_b   1.000
_cell.length_c   1.000
_cell.angle_alpha   90.00
_cell.angle_beta   90.00
_cell.angle_gamma   90.00
#
_symmetry.space_group_name_H-M   'P 1'
#
loop_
_entity.id
_entity.type
_entity.pdbx_description
1 polymer ?
#
loop_
_entity_poly.entity_id
_entity_poly.type
_entity_poly.pdbx_seq_one_letter_code
_entity_poly.pdbx_strand_id
1 'polypeptide(L)'
;MSHLSKPLALGVDVAIKSKIWTREYLELSCLIKNNNLMNKYVMTEGREGVVFVKQKNTGDKIDTLAKWHVAFHMYIGIYCERHPSEVVPIMKYVLTIEKLANQASDLAAINYDKGFRQW
;
A
#
# COMPACT_ATOMS: atom_id res chain seq x y z
N MET A 1 0.74 26.59 -13.24
CA MET A 1 1.54 25.43 -13.71
C MET A 1 0.91 24.17 -13.11
N SER A 2 0.06 23.41 -13.82
CA SER A 2 -0.70 22.32 -13.19
C SER A 2 -1.14 21.20 -14.14
N HIS A 3 -0.28 20.74 -15.05
CA HIS A 3 -0.68 19.73 -16.05
C HIS A 3 0.22 18.49 -16.16
N LEU A 4 1.22 18.28 -15.28
CA LEU A 4 2.14 17.14 -15.47
C LEU A 4 2.01 15.97 -14.50
N SER A 5 1.27 16.08 -13.40
CA SER A 5 1.12 14.95 -12.47
C SER A 5 -0.35 14.60 -12.29
N LYS A 6 -0.76 13.44 -12.85
CA LYS A 6 -1.92 12.74 -12.31
C LYS A 6 -1.61 12.46 -10.84
N PRO A 7 -2.49 12.81 -9.88
CA PRO A 7 -2.26 12.51 -8.48
C PRO A 7 -1.96 11.02 -8.33
N LEU A 8 -0.88 10.67 -7.62
CA LEU A 8 -0.50 9.26 -7.38
C LEU A 8 -1.65 8.47 -6.72
N ALA A 9 -2.53 9.17 -6.02
CA ALA A 9 -3.73 8.65 -5.36
C ALA A 9 -4.98 8.55 -6.26
N LEU A 10 -4.87 8.78 -7.57
CA LEU A 10 -6.02 8.79 -8.48
C LEU A 10 -6.61 7.38 -8.62
N GLY A 11 -7.81 7.18 -8.07
CA GLY A 11 -8.52 5.89 -8.06
C GLY A 11 -8.20 4.99 -6.87
N VAL A 12 -7.59 5.54 -5.81
CA VAL A 12 -7.59 4.91 -4.47
C VAL A 12 -8.90 5.25 -3.77
N ASP A 13 -9.57 4.25 -3.21
CA ASP A 13 -10.84 4.39 -2.49
C ASP A 13 -10.71 5.37 -1.31
N VAL A 14 -11.76 6.18 -1.08
CA VAL A 14 -11.81 7.16 0.02
C VAL A 14 -11.66 6.47 1.39
N ALA A 15 -12.17 5.26 1.55
CA ALA A 15 -11.99 4.48 2.78
C ALA A 15 -10.51 4.15 3.01
N ILE A 16 -9.75 3.78 1.97
CA ILE A 16 -8.31 3.52 2.07
C ILE A 16 -7.55 4.80 2.40
N LYS A 17 -7.91 5.93 1.77
CA LYS A 17 -7.31 7.24 2.09
C LYS A 17 -7.59 7.63 3.54
N SER A 18 -8.81 7.42 4.02
CA SER A 18 -9.20 7.69 5.41
C SER A 18 -8.31 6.91 6.37
N LYS A 19 -8.07 5.61 6.13
CA LYS A 19 -7.17 4.80 6.96
C LYS A 19 -5.75 5.35 7.02
N ILE A 20 -5.20 5.78 5.88
CA ILE A 20 -3.86 6.38 5.81
C ILE A 20 -3.82 7.67 6.64
N TRP A 21 -4.85 8.52 6.53
CA TRP A 21 -4.91 9.77 7.29
C TRP A 21 -5.09 9.57 8.79
N THR A 22 -5.85 8.54 9.20
CA THR A 22 -6.07 8.18 10.61
C THR A 22 -4.94 7.38 11.23
N ARG A 23 -3.85 7.13 10.48
CA ARG A 23 -2.68 6.34 10.92
C ARG A 23 -3.03 4.89 11.25
N GLU A 24 -4.12 4.38 10.68
CA GLU A 24 -4.43 2.97 10.78
C GLU A 24 -3.48 2.15 9.91
N TYR A 25 -3.14 0.95 10.39
CA TYR A 25 -2.34 0.02 9.61
C TYR A 25 -3.05 -0.33 8.29
N LEU A 26 -2.32 -0.13 7.19
CA LEU A 26 -2.72 -0.52 5.85
C LEU A 26 -1.61 -1.34 5.21
N GLU A 27 -1.96 -2.51 4.68
CA GLU A 27 -1.05 -3.28 3.85
C GLU A 27 -0.83 -2.55 2.51
N LEU A 28 0.43 -2.26 2.15
CA LEU A 28 0.77 -1.48 0.96
C LEU A 28 0.35 -2.18 -0.35
N SER A 29 0.17 -3.51 -0.33
CA SER A 29 -0.35 -4.25 -1.48
C SER A 29 -1.72 -3.74 -1.93
N CYS A 30 -2.56 -3.26 -1.01
CA CYS A 30 -3.87 -2.68 -1.30
C CYS A 30 -3.81 -1.43 -2.20
N LEU A 31 -2.65 -0.77 -2.31
CA LEU A 31 -2.47 0.43 -3.13
C LEU A 31 -2.07 0.11 -4.57
N ILE A 32 -1.52 -1.08 -4.82
CA ILE A 32 -1.13 -1.50 -6.16
C ILE A 32 -2.38 -2.00 -6.90
N LYS A 33 -2.76 -1.29 -7.98
CA LYS A 33 -3.87 -1.72 -8.83
C LYS A 33 -3.51 -3.03 -9.53
N ASN A 34 -4.26 -4.09 -9.21
CA ASN A 34 -4.19 -5.31 -9.97
C ASN A 34 -4.87 -5.10 -11.33
N ASN A 35 -4.10 -5.01 -12.41
CA ASN A 35 -4.64 -4.95 -13.78
C ASN A 35 -5.30 -6.28 -14.19
N ASN A 36 -5.17 -7.36 -13.43
CA ASN A 36 -5.99 -8.56 -13.61
C ASN A 36 -7.38 -8.37 -13.00
N LEU A 37 -8.31 -7.87 -13.81
CA LEU A 37 -9.75 -7.84 -13.51
C LEU A 37 -10.35 -9.24 -13.32
N MET A 38 -9.64 -10.30 -13.70
CA MET A 38 -10.18 -11.65 -13.80
C MET A 38 -10.38 -12.38 -12.44
N ASN A 39 -9.72 -11.94 -11.36
CA ASN A 39 -9.71 -12.64 -10.07
C ASN A 39 -10.26 -11.82 -8.89
N LYS A 40 -11.06 -10.78 -9.16
CA LYS A 40 -11.53 -9.85 -8.13
C LYS A 40 -12.60 -10.41 -7.20
N TYR A 41 -13.20 -11.57 -7.49
CA TYR A 41 -14.33 -12.08 -6.72
C TYR A 41 -14.04 -13.48 -6.20
N VAL A 42 -14.04 -13.62 -4.88
CA VAL A 42 -14.02 -14.94 -4.24
C VAL A 42 -15.45 -15.25 -3.82
N MET A 43 -16.00 -16.33 -4.36
CA MET A 43 -17.25 -16.92 -3.89
C MET A 43 -16.95 -17.61 -2.55
N THR A 44 -17.71 -17.26 -1.53
CA THR A 44 -17.65 -17.95 -0.23
C THR A 44 -19.03 -18.54 0.04
N GLU A 45 -19.14 -19.86 0.14
CA GLU A 45 -20.38 -20.54 0.53
C GLU A 45 -20.62 -20.36 2.03
N GLY A 46 -21.73 -19.71 2.39
CA GLY A 46 -22.27 -19.74 3.73
C GLY A 46 -22.91 -21.11 4.03
N ARG A 47 -23.00 -21.46 5.32
CA ARG A 47 -23.55 -22.75 5.80
C ARG A 47 -25.02 -23.01 5.41
N GLU A 48 -25.71 -22.04 4.80
CA GLU A 48 -27.12 -22.09 4.39
C GLU A 48 -27.34 -21.85 2.89
N GLY A 49 -26.32 -22.06 2.05
CA GLY A 49 -26.45 -21.90 0.59
C GLY A 49 -26.45 -20.45 0.10
N VAL A 50 -26.15 -19.49 0.98
CA VAL A 50 -25.96 -18.08 0.61
C VAL A 50 -24.52 -17.89 0.11
N VAL A 51 -24.38 -17.42 -1.12
CA VAL A 51 -23.08 -17.16 -1.75
C VAL A 51 -22.69 -15.69 -1.53
N PHE A 52 -21.62 -15.45 -0.77
CA PHE A 52 -21.07 -14.12 -0.59
C PHE A 52 -19.94 -13.87 -1.60
N VAL A 53 -20.16 -12.88 -2.46
CA VAL A 53 -19.14 -12.36 -3.38
C VAL A 53 -18.31 -11.33 -2.62
N LYS A 54 -17.11 -11.71 -2.15
CA LYS A 54 -16.18 -10.74 -1.58
C LYS A 54 -15.19 -10.28 -2.65
N GLN A 55 -15.04 -8.96 -2.78
CA GLN A 55 -13.97 -8.42 -3.58
C GLN A 55 -12.63 -8.75 -2.91
N LYS A 56 -11.77 -9.49 -3.61
CA LYS A 56 -10.40 -9.75 -3.14
C LYS A 56 -9.62 -8.45 -3.24
N ASN A 57 -9.56 -7.71 -2.13
CA ASN A 57 -8.74 -6.50 -1.99
C ASN A 57 -7.24 -6.81 -1.83
N THR A 58 -6.81 -8.05 -2.05
CA THR A 58 -5.39 -8.40 -2.05
C THR A 58 -4.81 -7.90 -3.37
N GLY A 59 -4.22 -6.70 -3.35
CA GLY A 59 -3.43 -6.23 -4.48
C GLY A 59 -2.20 -7.12 -4.70
N ASP A 60 -1.45 -6.84 -5.77
CA ASP A 60 -0.33 -7.69 -6.15
C ASP A 60 0.68 -7.83 -5.01
N LYS A 61 1.25 -9.05 -4.90
CA LYS A 61 2.28 -9.33 -3.89
C LYS A 61 3.45 -8.38 -4.09
N ILE A 62 3.80 -7.67 -3.03
CA ILE A 62 5.00 -6.83 -2.94
C ILE A 62 6.14 -7.70 -2.44
N ASP A 63 6.98 -8.15 -3.37
CA ASP A 63 8.12 -9.05 -3.16
C ASP A 63 9.45 -8.46 -3.63
N THR A 64 9.42 -7.27 -4.23
CA THR A 64 10.59 -6.53 -4.70
C THR A 64 10.55 -5.11 -4.15
N LEU A 65 11.74 -4.54 -3.91
CA LEU A 65 11.89 -3.19 -3.40
C LEU A 65 11.29 -2.16 -4.38
N ALA A 66 11.38 -2.42 -5.69
CA ALA A 66 10.75 -1.56 -6.70
C ALA A 66 9.23 -1.47 -6.55
N LYS A 67 8.53 -2.61 -6.36
CA LYS A 67 7.08 -2.61 -6.10
C LYS A 67 6.75 -1.93 -4.78
N TRP A 68 7.61 -2.14 -3.77
CA TRP A 68 7.46 -1.49 -2.47
C TRP A 68 7.55 0.04 -2.60
N HIS A 69 8.55 0.57 -3.32
CA HIS A 69 8.69 2.00 -3.57
C HIS A 69 7.46 2.60 -4.25
N VAL A 70 6.91 1.95 -5.27
CA VAL A 70 5.70 2.43 -5.94
C VAL A 70 4.54 2.55 -4.95
N ALA A 71 4.29 1.49 -4.16
CA ALA A 71 3.21 1.50 -3.18
C ALA A 71 3.46 2.52 -2.05
N PHE A 72 4.71 2.63 -1.60
CA PHE A 72 5.11 3.56 -0.55
C PHE A 72 4.98 5.02 -1.02
N HIS A 73 5.34 5.34 -2.25
CA HIS A 73 5.15 6.67 -2.84
C HIS A 73 3.67 7.03 -2.96
N MET A 74 2.80 6.07 -3.28
CA MET A 74 1.34 6.30 -3.23
C MET A 74 0.87 6.56 -1.80
N TYR A 75 1.35 5.77 -0.83
CA TYR A 75 1.04 5.94 0.59
C TYR A 75 1.45 7.33 1.09
N ILE A 76 2.71 7.73 0.91
CA ILE A 76 3.22 9.02 1.39
C ILE A 76 2.56 10.20 0.67
N GLY A 77 2.25 10.04 -0.62
CA GLY A 77 1.53 11.05 -1.40
C GLY A 77 0.12 11.32 -0.85
N ILE A 78 -0.55 10.30 -0.31
CA ILE A 78 -1.84 10.46 0.38
C ILE A 78 -1.63 11.01 1.80
N TYR A 79 -0.65 10.47 2.52
CA TYR A 79 -0.37 10.84 3.91
C TYR A 79 -0.03 12.32 4.08
N CYS A 80 0.79 12.86 3.17
CA CYS A 80 1.28 14.24 3.23
C CYS A 80 0.20 15.29 3.00
N GLU A 81 -0.94 14.92 2.40
CA GLU A 81 -2.10 15.81 2.24
C GLU A 81 -2.65 16.29 3.60
N ARG A 82 -2.48 15.50 4.67
CA ARG A 82 -2.91 15.86 6.03
C ARG A 82 -1.77 16.05 7.03
N HIS A 83 -0.62 15.43 6.80
CA HIS A 83 0.52 15.47 7.72
C HIS A 83 1.80 15.95 7.00
N PRO A 84 1.82 17.16 6.39
CA PRO A 84 2.94 17.61 5.58
C PRO A 84 4.24 17.79 6.38
N SER A 85 4.15 18.12 7.67
CA SER A 85 5.31 18.26 8.57
C SER A 85 6.06 16.95 8.81
N GLU A 86 5.42 15.81 8.56
CA GLU A 86 5.98 14.48 8.81
C GLU A 86 6.62 13.85 7.56
N VAL A 87 6.60 14.52 6.41
CA VAL A 87 7.16 13.99 5.17
C VAL A 87 8.66 13.74 5.29
N VAL A 88 9.41 14.69 5.85
CA VAL A 88 10.87 14.58 5.97
C VAL A 88 11.32 13.34 6.77
N PRO A 89 10.79 13.07 7.98
CA PRO A 89 11.16 11.85 8.70
C PRO A 89 10.72 10.57 7.97
N ILE A 90 9.57 10.57 7.28
CA ILE A 90 9.11 9.42 6.49
C ILE A 90 10.02 9.17 5.29
N MET A 91 10.53 10.21 4.63
CA MET A 91 11.51 10.06 3.55
C MET A 91 12.86 9.51 4.04
N LYS A 92 13.27 9.86 5.27
CA LYS A 92 14.48 9.24 5.88
C LYS A 92 14.29 7.75 6.13
N TYR A 93 13.07 7.34 6.49
CA TYR A 93 12.74 5.93 6.69
C TYR A 93 12.92 5.10 5.41
N VAL A 94 12.63 5.67 4.23
CA VAL A 94 12.89 5.01 2.94
C VAL A 94 14.36 4.60 2.81
N LEU A 95 15.28 5.50 3.16
CA LEU A 95 16.73 5.21 3.12
C LEU A 95 17.11 4.04 4.06
N THR A 96 16.43 3.90 5.19
CA THR A 96 16.61 2.75 6.10
C THR A 96 16.19 1.44 5.43
N ILE A 97 15.05 1.44 4.74
CA ILE A 97 14.55 0.27 4.00
C ILE A 97 15.48 -0.09 2.84
N GLU A 98 15.93 0.90 2.06
CA GLU A 98 16.88 0.68 0.97
C GLU A 98 18.21 0.11 1.48
N LYS A 99 18.73 0.65 2.58
CA LYS A 99 19.95 0.13 3.22
C LYS A 99 19.76 -1.32 3.66
N LEU A 100 18.62 -1.65 4.27
CA LEU A 100 18.32 -3.00 4.71
C LEU A 100 18.19 -3.97 3.53
N ALA A 101 17.56 -3.54 2.44
CA ALA A 101 17.46 -4.35 1.23
C ALA A 101 18.84 -4.65 0.62
N ASN A 102 19.71 -3.64 0.57
CA ASN A 102 21.09 -3.79 0.10
C ASN A 102 21.95 -4.69 0.99
N GLN A 103 21.70 -4.71 2.31
CA GLN A 103 22.48 -5.50 3.27
C GLN A 103 22.01 -6.95 3.40
N ALA A 104 20.72 -7.21 3.17
CA ALA A 104 20.12 -8.53 3.39
C ALA A 104 19.37 -9.03 2.15
N SER A 105 18.18 -8.49 1.92
CA SER A 105 17.36 -8.76 0.73
C SER A 105 16.13 -7.86 0.71
N ASP A 106 15.54 -7.68 -0.46
CA ASP A 106 14.24 -7.01 -0.63
C ASP A 106 13.17 -7.60 0.30
N LEU A 107 13.07 -8.93 0.40
CA LEU A 107 12.06 -9.59 1.22
C LEU A 107 12.28 -9.31 2.71
N ALA A 108 13.53 -9.32 3.19
CA ALA A 108 13.85 -8.99 4.57
C ALA A 108 13.47 -7.54 4.90
N ALA A 109 13.77 -6.61 3.98
CA ALA A 109 13.42 -5.19 4.15
C ALA A 109 11.91 -4.96 4.14
N ILE A 110 11.18 -5.62 3.24
CA ILE A 110 9.70 -5.55 3.16
C ILE A 110 9.06 -6.14 4.42
N ASN A 111 9.58 -7.24 4.95
CA ASN A 111 9.07 -7.83 6.19
C ASN A 111 9.34 -6.93 7.40
N TYR A 112 10.51 -6.30 7.45
CA TYR A 112 10.82 -5.29 8.47
C TYR A 112 9.85 -4.11 8.40
N ASP A 113 9.57 -3.58 7.19
CA ASP A 113 8.59 -2.51 7.00
C ASP A 113 7.20 -2.88 7.52
N LYS A 114 6.74 -4.11 7.21
CA LYS A 114 5.45 -4.60 7.71
C LYS A 114 5.41 -4.61 9.23
N GLY A 115 6.45 -5.13 9.90
CA GLY A 115 6.52 -5.16 11.36
C GLY A 115 6.57 -3.76 11.96
N PHE A 116 7.40 -2.88 11.39
CA PHE A 116 7.56 -1.51 11.87
C PHE A 116 6.27 -0.68 11.80
N ARG A 117 5.45 -0.83 10.75
CA ARG A 117 4.19 -0.07 10.59
C ARG A 117 3.00 -0.66 11.33
N GLN A 118 3.10 -1.91 11.82
CA GLN A 118 2.03 -2.56 12.61
C GLN A 118 2.07 -2.20 14.09
N TRP A 119 3.20 -1.68 14.57
CA TRP A 119 3.47 -1.35 15.97
C TRP A 119 3.17 0.12 16.25
#